data_AF-A0A969U2H3-F1
#
_entry.id   AF-A0A969U2H3-F1
#
_cell.length_a   1.000
_cell.length_b   1.000
_cell.length_c   1.000
_cell.angle_alpha   90.00
_cell.angle_beta   90.00
_cell.angle_gamma   90.00
#
_symmetry.space_group_name_H-M   'P 1'
#
loop_
_entity.id
_entity.type
_entity.pdbx_description
1 polymer ?
#
loop_
_entity_poly.entity_id
_entity_poly.type
_entity_poly.pdbx_seq_one_letter_code
_entity_poly.pdbx_strand_id
1 'polypeptide(L)'
;MVMITGISMAEDRPFDWHSSPLFSHTLITADYRNTQNVRRFFQGEIGNAFKFDRAFMSWMLDNAGKTLGDAVDEWRRRKGYRHD
;
A
#
# COMPACT_ATOMS: atom_id res chain seq x y z
N MET A 1 17.10 -26.06 34.78
CA MET A 1 17.77 -25.55 33.57
C MET A 1 17.69 -26.61 32.48
N VAL A 2 16.61 -26.63 31.70
CA VAL A 2 16.57 -27.16 30.33
C VAL A 2 15.56 -26.28 29.60
N MET A 3 16.05 -25.51 28.63
CA MET A 3 15.27 -24.62 27.77
C MET A 3 14.56 -25.50 26.73
N ILE A 4 13.23 -25.62 26.82
CA ILE A 4 12.44 -26.30 25.80
C ILE A 4 12.05 -25.23 24.77
N THR A 5 12.79 -25.26 23.66
CA THR A 5 12.49 -24.75 22.31
C THR A 5 11.44 -23.65 22.21
N GLY A 6 11.94 -22.41 22.10
CA GLY A 6 11.14 -21.25 21.73
C GLY A 6 10.49 -21.43 20.36
N ILE A 7 9.19 -21.65 20.36
CA ILE A 7 8.32 -21.16 19.29
C ILE A 7 8.06 -19.71 19.64
N SER A 8 8.94 -18.81 19.18
CA SER A 8 8.59 -17.39 19.10
C SER A 8 7.39 -17.33 18.18
N MET A 9 6.21 -17.06 18.72
CA MET A 9 5.12 -16.51 17.94
C MET A 9 5.71 -15.31 17.21
N ALA A 10 5.90 -15.40 15.90
CA ALA A 10 6.41 -14.28 15.13
C ALA A 10 5.49 -13.10 15.44
N GLU A 11 6.04 -12.07 16.07
CA GLU A 11 5.28 -10.88 16.40
C GLU A 11 4.68 -10.38 15.09
N ASP A 12 3.35 -10.32 15.02
CA ASP A 12 2.58 -9.76 13.92
C ASP A 12 2.84 -8.25 13.88
N ARG A 13 4.05 -7.87 13.46
CA ARG A 13 4.45 -6.48 13.39
C ARG A 13 3.84 -5.88 12.12
N PRO A 14 3.22 -4.70 12.22
CA PRO A 14 2.66 -4.02 11.06
C PRO A 14 3.73 -3.84 9.98
N PHE A 15 3.31 -3.90 8.71
CA PHE A 15 4.22 -3.73 7.58
C PHE A 15 4.82 -2.33 7.63
N ASP A 16 6.14 -2.22 7.49
CA ASP A 16 6.80 -0.90 7.51
C ASP A 16 6.61 -0.18 6.17
N TRP A 17 5.48 0.51 6.05
CA TRP A 17 5.14 1.38 4.92
C TRP A 17 6.09 2.57 4.75
N HIS A 18 6.94 2.89 5.74
CA HIS A 18 7.81 4.07 5.70
C HIS A 18 9.13 3.79 4.98
N SER A 19 9.66 2.57 5.09
CA SER A 19 10.99 2.25 4.54
C SER A 19 11.07 0.94 3.74
N SER A 20 10.08 0.04 3.86
CA SER A 20 10.13 -1.23 3.12
C SER A 20 10.08 -0.99 1.61
N PRO A 21 10.78 -1.82 0.80
CA PRO A 21 10.64 -1.80 -0.65
C PRO A 21 9.20 -2.06 -1.07
N LEU A 22 8.71 -1.28 -2.03
CA LEU A 22 7.36 -1.40 -2.58
C LEU A 22 7.45 -1.79 -4.06
N PHE A 23 6.63 -2.76 -4.44
CA PHE A 23 6.53 -3.28 -5.80
C PHE A 23 5.05 -3.39 -6.19
N SER A 24 4.77 -3.55 -7.49
CA SER A 24 3.39 -3.68 -7.97
C SER A 24 2.67 -4.90 -7.38
N HIS A 25 3.39 -5.94 -6.95
CA HIS A 25 2.81 -7.11 -6.26
C HIS A 25 2.68 -6.96 -4.73
N THR A 26 3.11 -5.83 -4.15
CA THR A 26 3.03 -5.63 -2.69
C THR A 26 1.56 -5.54 -2.29
N LEU A 27 1.16 -6.35 -1.31
CA LEU A 27 -0.21 -6.35 -0.81
C LEU A 27 -0.48 -5.11 0.06
N ILE A 28 -1.65 -4.53 -0.11
CA ILE A 28 -2.20 -3.50 0.76
C ILE A 28 -2.70 -4.21 2.03
N THR A 29 -2.13 -3.85 3.16
CA THR A 29 -2.48 -4.42 4.46
C THR A 29 -3.54 -3.56 5.15
N ALA A 30 -4.23 -4.13 6.15
CA ALA A 30 -5.27 -3.40 6.90
C ALA A 30 -4.72 -2.17 7.66
N ASP A 31 -3.42 -2.17 7.98
CA ASP A 31 -2.71 -1.08 8.63
C ASP A 31 -2.05 -0.10 7.64
N TYR A 32 -2.46 -0.10 6.36
CA TYR A 32 -1.93 0.78 5.32
C TYR A 32 -1.80 2.26 5.76
N ARG A 33 -0.72 2.90 5.30
CA ARG A 33 -0.42 4.32 5.57
C ARG A 33 0.03 5.03 4.28
N ASN A 34 -0.50 6.23 4.06
CA ASN A 34 -0.05 7.12 2.98
C ASN A 34 1.27 7.80 3.33
N THR A 35 2.38 7.06 3.35
CA THR A 35 3.71 7.59 3.67
C THR A 35 4.37 8.24 2.43
N GLN A 36 5.49 8.91 2.65
CA GLN A 36 6.31 9.45 1.56
C GLN A 36 6.91 8.34 0.67
N ASN A 37 7.21 7.17 1.23
CA ASN A 37 7.67 6.02 0.46
C ASN A 37 6.60 5.53 -0.51
N VAL A 38 5.36 5.38 -0.04
CA VAL A 38 4.22 5.02 -0.89
C VAL A 38 3.95 6.07 -1.96
N ARG A 39 4.07 7.37 -1.62
CA ARG A 39 3.98 8.45 -2.61
C ARG A 39 5.01 8.28 -3.73
N ARG A 40 6.28 7.99 -3.39
CA ARG A 40 7.35 7.81 -4.37
C ARG A 40 7.06 6.63 -5.30
N PHE A 41 6.58 5.51 -4.74
CA PHE A 41 6.15 4.36 -5.54
C PHE A 41 5.10 4.78 -6.57
N PHE A 42 3.99 5.38 -6.14
CA PHE A 42 2.93 5.78 -7.08
C PHE A 42 3.38 6.84 -8.08
N GLN A 43 4.23 7.79 -7.69
CA GLN A 43 4.82 8.76 -8.63
C GLN A 43 5.75 8.10 -9.64
N GLY A 44 6.44 7.01 -9.29
CA GLY A 44 7.23 6.22 -10.23
C GLY A 44 6.36 5.51 -11.27
N GLU A 45 5.24 4.93 -10.84
CA GLU A 45 4.33 4.17 -11.72
C GLU A 45 3.40 5.05 -12.57
N ILE A 46 3.01 6.22 -12.05
CA ILE A 46 1.97 7.09 -12.64
C ILE A 46 2.55 8.41 -13.15
N GLY A 47 3.64 8.90 -12.56
CA GLY A 47 4.22 10.20 -12.83
C GLY A 47 3.66 11.33 -11.95
N ASN A 48 4.09 12.56 -12.26
CA ASN A 48 3.84 13.76 -11.44
C ASN A 48 2.36 14.16 -11.30
N ALA A 49 1.47 13.59 -12.12
CA ALA A 49 0.03 13.80 -12.01
C ALA A 49 -0.59 13.11 -10.79
N PHE A 50 0.14 12.17 -10.17
CA PHE A 50 -0.36 11.40 -9.03
C PHE A 50 -0.70 12.28 -7.82
N LYS A 51 -1.90 12.05 -7.27
CA LYS A 51 -2.36 12.65 -6.02
C LYS A 51 -3.16 11.62 -5.22
N PHE A 52 -2.90 11.56 -3.93
CA PHE A 52 -3.80 10.93 -2.96
C PHE A 52 -5.01 11.84 -2.75
N ASP A 53 -6.07 11.62 -3.52
CA ASP A 53 -7.37 12.22 -3.20
C ASP A 53 -8.15 11.36 -2.19
N ARG A 54 -9.18 11.97 -1.60
CA ARG A 54 -9.96 11.34 -0.53
C ARG A 54 -10.62 10.04 -0.99
N ALA A 55 -11.14 10.00 -2.22
CA ALA A 55 -11.82 8.83 -2.74
C ALA A 55 -10.83 7.68 -2.90
N PHE A 56 -9.66 7.95 -3.47
CA PHE A 56 -8.60 6.96 -3.66
C PHE A 56 -8.08 6.44 -2.33
N MET A 57 -7.87 7.32 -1.34
CA MET A 57 -7.46 6.91 0.01
C MET A 57 -8.50 5.99 0.69
N SER A 58 -9.80 6.28 0.55
CA SER A 58 -10.86 5.40 1.07
C SER A 58 -10.78 4.02 0.41
N TRP A 59 -10.64 3.99 -0.92
CA TRP A 59 -10.57 2.73 -1.65
C TRP A 59 -9.37 1.87 -1.23
N MET A 60 -8.20 2.49 -0.96
CA MET A 60 -7.05 1.75 -0.45
C MET A 60 -7.37 1.02 0.86
N LEU A 61 -8.07 1.67 1.79
CA LEU A 61 -8.45 1.08 3.08
C LEU A 61 -9.53 -0.01 2.92
N ASP A 62 -10.50 0.22 2.04
CA ASP A 62 -11.60 -0.72 1.78
C ASP A 62 -11.15 -1.97 1.01
N ASN A 63 -9.95 -1.95 0.41
CA ASN A 63 -9.43 -3.00 -0.45
C ASN A 63 -8.11 -3.61 0.07
N ALA A 64 -8.00 -3.78 1.38
CA ALA A 64 -6.93 -4.62 1.95
C ALA A 64 -6.94 -6.02 1.29
N GLY A 65 -5.75 -6.53 0.97
CA GLY A 65 -5.55 -7.76 0.20
C GLY A 65 -5.39 -7.56 -1.30
N LYS A 66 -5.71 -6.37 -1.85
CA LYS A 66 -5.29 -6.00 -3.22
C LYS A 66 -3.82 -5.62 -3.28
N THR A 67 -3.26 -5.58 -4.48
CA THR A 67 -1.88 -5.16 -4.70
C THR A 67 -1.76 -3.66 -4.96
N LEU A 68 -0.55 -3.11 -4.81
CA LEU A 68 -0.25 -1.74 -5.23
C LEU A 68 -0.41 -1.55 -6.76
N GLY A 69 -0.23 -2.60 -7.56
CA GLY A 69 -0.53 -2.59 -8.99
C GLY A 69 -2.03 -2.36 -9.26
N ASP A 70 -2.91 -3.07 -8.55
CA ASP A 70 -4.36 -2.85 -8.63
C ASP A 70 -4.72 -1.39 -8.27
N ALA A 71 -4.02 -0.82 -7.29
CA ALA A 71 -4.20 0.57 -6.89
C ALA A 71 -3.76 1.57 -7.96
N VAL A 72 -2.68 1.28 -8.70
CA VAL A 72 -2.24 2.10 -9.83
C VAL A 72 -3.32 2.11 -10.92
N ASP A 73 -3.85 0.94 -11.27
CA ASP A 73 -4.88 0.81 -12.29
C ASP A 73 -6.19 1.49 -11.86
N GLU A 74 -6.58 1.34 -10.59
CA GLU A 74 -7.74 2.03 -10.04
C GLU A 74 -7.57 3.55 -10.08
N TRP A 75 -6.38 4.07 -9.74
CA TRP A 75 -6.12 5.50 -9.82
C TRP A 75 -6.28 6.01 -11.27
N ARG A 76 -5.70 5.29 -12.25
CA ARG A 76 -5.82 5.63 -13.67
C ARG A 76 -7.28 5.62 -14.13
N ARG A 77 -8.05 4.60 -13.73
CA ARG A 77 -9.49 4.46 -14.03
C ARG A 77 -10.29 5.66 -13.50
N ARG A 78 -10.04 6.08 -12.26
CA ARG A 78 -10.71 7.25 -11.63
C ARG A 78 -10.37 8.56 -12.31
N LYS A 79 -9.12 8.71 -12.76
CA LYS A 79 -8.69 9.92 -13.47
C LYS A 79 -9.35 10.05 -14.84
N GLY A 80 -9.52 8.94 -15.56
CA GLY A 80 -10.32 8.90 -16.79
C GLY A 80 -11.81 9.16 -16.56
N TYR A 81 -12.33 8.88 -15.36
CA TYR A 81 -13.72 9.17 -14.98
C TYR A 81 -13.96 10.62 -14.52
N ARG A 82 -12.92 11.46 -14.42
CA ARG A 82 -13.13 12.89 -14.19
C ARG A 82 -13.70 13.47 -15.48
N HIS A 83 -15.03 13.56 -15.54
CA HIS A 83 -15.73 14.43 -16.47
C HIS A 83 -15.23 15.85 -16.18
N ASP A 84 -14.43 16.40 -17.10
CA ASP A 84 -14.09 17.83 -17.13
C ASP A 84 -15.38 18.66 -17.27
#